data_AF-A0AAV4SLG6-F1
#
_entry.id   AF-A0AAV4SLG6-F1
#
_cell.length_a   1.000
_cell.length_b   1.000
_cell.length_c   1.000
_cell.angle_alpha   90.00
_cell.angle_beta   90.00
_cell.angle_gamma   90.00
#
_symmetry.space_group_name_H-M   'P 1'
#
loop_
_entity.id
_entity.type
_entity.pdbx_description
1 polymer ?
#
loop_
_entity_poly.entity_id
_entity_poly.type
_entity_poly.pdbx_seq_one_letter_code
_entity_poly.pdbx_strand_id
1 'polypeptide(L)'
;MDYGEEYDDINYDPYNYHGGHEMDIIGDADYERQVPETYKIPEVVRNFLLYLSKAIQEGNVYELQSMYENSYVKLTERFYKNAPWPMVKDVASIIHDDEKVEILYKELYYRHLYARVSGGPSINERFESYYNYCCLFNLILSANEPVRLELPNHGYGK
;
A
#
# COMPACT_ATOMS: atom_id res chain seq x y z
N MET A 1 -26.04 37.46 46.05
CA MET A 1 -25.31 37.64 44.78
C MET A 1 -24.09 36.75 44.93
N ASP A 2 -24.25 35.41 44.89
CA ASP A 2 -24.53 34.57 43.71
C ASP A 2 -23.57 34.84 42.56
N TYR A 3 -22.64 33.91 42.35
CA TYR A 3 -22.36 33.22 41.08
C TYR A 3 -21.43 32.04 41.41
N GLY A 4 -21.99 30.83 41.35
CA GLY A 4 -21.23 29.59 41.28
C GLY A 4 -20.78 29.34 39.84
N GLU A 5 -19.55 28.87 39.67
CA GLU A 5 -19.14 28.18 38.45
C GLU A 5 -18.58 26.81 38.83
N GLU A 6 -19.37 25.80 38.50
CA GLU A 6 -19.13 24.38 38.62
C GLU A 6 -18.28 23.95 37.41
N TYR A 7 -17.18 23.24 37.66
CA TYR A 7 -16.32 22.72 36.59
C TYR A 7 -17.03 21.56 35.89
N ASP A 8 -17.63 21.80 34.73
CA ASP A 8 -18.18 20.74 33.88
C ASP A 8 -17.06 20.07 33.06
N ASP A 9 -16.88 18.79 33.36
CA ASP A 9 -16.00 17.82 32.71
C ASP A 9 -16.47 17.54 31.27
N ILE A 10 -15.76 18.10 30.28
CA ILE A 10 -16.11 17.90 28.87
C ILE A 10 -15.62 16.51 28.44
N ASN A 11 -16.54 15.55 28.50
CA ASN A 11 -16.35 14.18 28.08
C ASN A 11 -15.99 14.11 26.57
N TYR A 12 -14.72 13.87 26.26
CA TYR A 12 -14.23 13.73 24.89
C TYR A 12 -14.60 12.34 24.34
N ASP A 13 -15.69 12.25 23.56
CA ASP A 13 -16.10 11.03 22.85
C ASP A 13 -15.71 11.13 21.35
N PRO A 14 -14.77 10.29 20.87
CA PRO A 14 -14.29 10.32 19.48
C PRO A 14 -15.26 9.75 18.44
N TYR A 15 -16.48 9.34 18.80
CA TYR A 15 -17.43 8.69 17.88
C TYR A 15 -18.74 9.45 17.61
N ASN A 16 -18.88 10.70 18.06
CA ASN A 16 -20.09 11.48 17.82
C ASN A 16 -20.03 12.26 16.48
N TYR A 17 -20.29 11.58 15.36
CA TYR A 17 -20.36 12.19 14.02
C TYR A 17 -21.80 12.48 13.59
N HIS A 18 -22.56 13.31 14.30
CA HIS A 18 -23.83 13.86 13.78
C HIS A 18 -24.17 15.23 14.38
N GLY A 19 -23.84 16.31 13.66
CA GLY A 19 -24.30 17.67 13.94
C GLY A 19 -24.15 18.53 12.68
N GLY A 20 -25.27 18.97 12.13
CA GLY A 20 -25.40 19.49 10.76
C GLY A 20 -24.62 20.78 10.47
N HIS A 21 -24.00 20.80 9.30
CA HIS A 21 -23.61 22.02 8.60
C HIS A 21 -24.41 22.12 7.30
N GLU A 22 -25.16 23.22 7.18
CA GLU A 22 -25.95 23.62 6.02
C GLU A 22 -25.16 23.53 4.71
N MET A 23 -25.79 22.94 3.69
CA MET A 23 -25.32 23.01 2.31
C MET A 23 -25.54 24.42 1.76
N ASP A 24 -24.46 25.19 1.63
CA ASP A 24 -24.42 26.26 0.64
C ASP A 24 -23.94 25.68 -0.69
N ILE A 25 -24.93 25.41 -1.56
CA ILE A 25 -24.77 25.08 -2.97
C ILE A 25 -24.30 26.36 -3.69
N ILE A 26 -22.99 26.50 -3.86
CA ILE A 26 -22.42 27.39 -4.88
C ILE A 26 -21.62 26.50 -5.84
N GLY A 27 -22.12 26.44 -7.08
CA GLY A 27 -21.64 25.55 -8.11
C GLY A 27 -20.22 25.87 -8.57
N ASP A 28 -19.38 24.85 -8.57
CA ASP A 28 -18.23 24.76 -9.46
C ASP A 28 -18.45 23.57 -10.39
N ALA A 29 -18.95 23.89 -11.59
CA ALA A 29 -19.05 23.00 -12.75
C ALA A 29 -17.67 22.59 -13.31
N ASP A 30 -16.58 22.82 -12.57
CA ASP A 30 -15.20 22.54 -12.96
C ASP A 30 -14.63 21.27 -12.27
N TYR A 31 -15.46 20.52 -11.51
CA TYR A 31 -15.11 19.19 -11.00
C TYR A 31 -15.04 18.11 -12.11
N GLU A 32 -15.46 18.42 -13.34
CA GLU A 32 -15.08 17.63 -14.52
C GLU A 32 -13.63 17.93 -14.96
N ARG A 33 -12.69 17.89 -14.01
CA ARG A 33 -11.29 17.65 -14.34
C ARG A 33 -11.20 16.21 -14.84
N GLN A 34 -11.34 16.07 -16.16
CA GLN A 34 -10.73 15.05 -17.00
C GLN A 34 -10.51 13.73 -16.25
N VAL A 35 -11.51 12.84 -16.27
CA VAL A 35 -11.28 11.43 -15.97
C VAL A 35 -10.08 11.02 -16.83
N PRO A 36 -8.89 10.78 -16.25
CA PRO A 36 -7.74 10.46 -17.06
C PRO A 36 -8.08 9.21 -17.84
N GLU A 37 -7.74 9.17 -19.14
CA GLU A 37 -7.81 7.94 -19.93
C GLU A 37 -7.36 6.77 -19.04
N THR A 38 -8.21 5.76 -18.90
CA THR A 38 -7.96 4.57 -18.07
C THR A 38 -6.51 4.14 -18.23
N TYR A 39 -5.66 4.43 -17.24
CA TYR A 39 -4.24 4.14 -17.34
C TYR A 39 -4.08 2.64 -17.53
N LYS A 40 -3.60 2.24 -18.71
CA LYS A 40 -3.42 0.82 -19.04
C LYS A 40 -2.05 0.38 -18.56
N ILE A 41 -2.03 -0.51 -17.57
CA ILE A 41 -0.82 -1.17 -17.09
C ILE A 41 -0.11 -1.83 -18.28
N PRO A 42 1.18 -1.48 -18.55
CA PRO A 42 1.93 -2.08 -19.65
C PRO A 42 1.97 -3.61 -19.54
N GLU A 43 1.87 -4.31 -20.66
CA GLU A 43 1.79 -5.78 -20.69
C GLU A 43 2.97 -6.45 -19.99
N VAL A 44 4.18 -5.91 -20.16
CA VAL A 44 5.37 -6.42 -19.46
C VAL A 44 5.28 -6.29 -17.94
N VAL A 45 4.62 -5.23 -17.44
CA VAL A 45 4.37 -5.05 -16.01
C VAL A 45 3.29 -6.03 -15.54
N ARG A 46 2.22 -6.21 -16.31
CA ARG A 46 1.19 -7.24 -16.02
C ARG A 46 1.81 -8.63 -15.92
N ASN A 47 2.65 -9.02 -16.87
CA ASN A 47 3.31 -10.32 -16.88
C ASN A 47 4.27 -10.48 -15.69
N PHE A 48 4.99 -9.41 -15.30
CA PHE A 48 5.78 -9.40 -14.08
C PHE A 48 4.92 -9.65 -12.83
N LEU A 49 3.76 -8.99 -12.71
CA LEU A 49 2.86 -9.15 -11.55
C LEU A 49 2.25 -10.56 -11.48
N LEU A 50 1.89 -11.14 -12.63
CA LEU A 50 1.44 -12.55 -12.71
C LEU A 50 2.53 -13.50 -12.24
N TYR A 51 3.76 -13.29 -12.70
CA TYR A 51 4.89 -14.13 -12.31
C TYR A 51 5.27 -13.94 -10.84
N LEU A 52 5.15 -12.71 -10.32
CA LEU A 52 5.38 -12.39 -8.91
C LEU A 52 4.37 -13.15 -8.03
N SER A 53 3.08 -13.07 -8.38
CA SER A 53 2.01 -13.79 -7.69
C SER A 53 2.30 -15.28 -7.65
N LYS A 54 2.65 -15.88 -8.80
CA LYS A 54 3.02 -17.29 -8.89
C LYS A 54 4.22 -17.65 -8.00
N ALA A 55 5.31 -16.89 -8.07
CA ALA A 55 6.53 -17.16 -7.30
C ALA A 55 6.30 -17.05 -5.78
N ILE A 56 5.43 -16.13 -5.34
CA ILE A 56 5.01 -16.01 -3.94
C ILE A 56 4.20 -17.24 -3.50
N GLN A 57 3.25 -17.67 -4.32
CA GLN A 57 2.40 -18.84 -4.03
C GLN A 57 3.22 -20.13 -3.95
N GLU A 58 4.20 -20.30 -4.83
CA GLU A 58 5.11 -21.45 -4.86
C GLU A 58 6.22 -21.37 -3.80
N GLY A 59 6.40 -20.23 -3.13
CA GLY A 59 7.47 -20.02 -2.15
C GLY A 59 8.87 -20.04 -2.77
N ASN A 60 8.99 -19.65 -4.05
CA ASN A 60 10.25 -19.70 -4.79
C ASN A 60 11.15 -18.49 -4.47
N VAL A 61 11.87 -18.57 -3.35
CA VAL A 61 12.73 -17.48 -2.83
C VAL A 61 13.79 -17.03 -3.85
N TYR A 62 14.34 -17.95 -4.64
CA TYR A 62 15.36 -17.63 -5.64
C TYR A 62 14.80 -16.75 -6.76
N GLU A 63 13.62 -17.09 -7.28
CA GLU A 63 12.95 -16.26 -8.28
C GLU A 63 12.54 -14.92 -7.69
N LEU A 64 12.00 -14.90 -6.47
CA LEU A 64 11.64 -13.65 -5.78
C LEU A 64 12.84 -12.71 -5.64
N GLN A 65 14.01 -13.22 -5.23
CA GLN A 65 15.22 -12.41 -5.14
C GLN A 65 15.58 -11.79 -6.51
N SER A 66 15.61 -12.61 -7.56
CA SER A 66 15.90 -12.13 -8.92
C SER A 66 14.88 -11.08 -9.39
N MET A 67 13.60 -11.27 -9.07
CA MET A 67 12.54 -10.33 -9.40
C MET A 67 12.72 -8.99 -8.69
N TYR A 68 13.07 -8.99 -7.41
CA TYR A 68 13.26 -7.78 -6.59
C TYR A 68 14.50 -6.99 -7.03
N GLU A 69 15.62 -7.68 -7.28
CA GLU A 69 16.91 -7.04 -7.58
C GLU A 69 17.05 -6.62 -9.05
N ASN A 70 16.44 -7.37 -9.98
CA ASN A 70 16.62 -7.14 -11.41
C ASN A 70 15.35 -6.62 -12.09
N SER A 71 14.30 -7.45 -12.10
CA SER A 71 13.09 -7.17 -12.90
C SER A 71 12.36 -5.93 -12.41
N TYR A 72 12.14 -5.84 -11.10
CA TYR A 72 11.47 -4.72 -10.46
C TYR A 72 12.23 -3.41 -10.67
N VAL A 73 13.56 -3.41 -10.49
CA VAL A 73 14.41 -2.22 -10.71
C VAL A 73 14.33 -1.76 -12.17
N LYS A 74 14.47 -2.68 -13.14
CA LYS A 74 14.39 -2.36 -14.57
C LYS A 74 13.03 -1.81 -14.97
N LEU A 75 11.94 -2.41 -14.48
CA LEU A 75 10.58 -1.95 -14.76
C LEU A 75 10.29 -0.60 -14.10
N THR A 76 10.78 -0.39 -12.88
CA THR A 76 10.67 0.88 -12.17
C THR A 76 11.37 1.99 -12.95
N GLU A 77 12.63 1.79 -13.36
CA GLU A 77 13.36 2.80 -14.15
C GLU A 77 12.69 3.10 -15.50
N ARG A 78 12.06 2.10 -16.11
CA ARG A 78 11.44 2.24 -17.44
C ARG A 78 10.07 2.89 -17.42
N PHE A 79 9.21 2.54 -16.46
CA PHE A 79 7.79 2.93 -16.46
C PHE A 79 7.37 3.80 -15.28
N TYR A 80 8.07 3.68 -14.14
CA TYR A 80 7.66 4.27 -12.86
C TYR A 80 8.79 5.07 -12.21
N LYS A 81 9.68 5.67 -13.02
CA LYS A 81 10.87 6.37 -12.52
C LYS A 81 10.52 7.53 -11.59
N ASN A 82 9.52 8.31 -11.99
CA ASN A 82 9.02 9.50 -11.30
C ASN A 82 7.53 9.39 -10.96
N ALA A 83 6.97 8.18 -11.03
CA ALA A 83 5.57 7.92 -10.77
C ALA A 83 5.46 6.71 -9.83
N PRO A 84 4.41 6.62 -9.00
CA PRO A 84 4.17 5.42 -8.23
C PRO A 84 3.86 4.24 -9.16
N TRP A 85 4.12 3.02 -8.67
CA TRP A 85 3.55 1.82 -9.29
C TRP A 85 2.01 1.87 -9.22
N PRO A 86 1.28 1.04 -9.98
CA PRO A 86 -0.18 0.97 -9.89
C PRO A 86 -0.64 0.68 -8.45
N MET A 87 -1.83 1.14 -8.07
CA MET A 87 -2.36 0.80 -6.74
C MET A 87 -2.86 -0.65 -6.74
N VAL A 88 -3.00 -1.23 -5.54
CA VAL A 88 -3.52 -2.60 -5.36
C VAL A 88 -4.84 -2.80 -6.07
N LYS A 89 -5.78 -1.84 -5.96
CA LYS A 89 -7.07 -1.86 -6.64
C LYS A 89 -6.95 -2.00 -8.17
N ASP A 90 -5.88 -1.47 -8.76
CA ASP A 90 -5.66 -1.47 -10.22
C ASP A 90 -5.05 -2.81 -10.68
N VAL A 91 -4.42 -3.55 -9.78
CA VAL A 91 -3.77 -4.84 -10.05
C VAL A 91 -4.51 -6.04 -9.46
N ALA A 92 -5.57 -5.82 -8.68
CA ALA A 92 -6.30 -6.88 -7.97
C ALA A 92 -6.73 -8.02 -8.91
N SER A 93 -7.20 -7.68 -10.12
CA SER A 93 -7.60 -8.68 -11.13
C SER A 93 -6.41 -9.46 -11.72
N ILE A 94 -5.18 -9.02 -11.48
CA ILE A 94 -3.93 -9.64 -11.97
C ILE A 94 -3.33 -10.53 -10.88
N ILE A 95 -3.38 -10.09 -9.62
CA ILE A 95 -2.73 -10.79 -8.50
C ILE A 95 -3.63 -11.81 -7.78
N HIS A 96 -4.90 -11.94 -8.19
CA HIS A 96 -5.84 -13.00 -7.81
C HIS A 96 -6.18 -13.12 -6.31
N ASP A 97 -6.50 -12.00 -5.65
CA ASP A 97 -7.07 -11.93 -4.28
C ASP A 97 -6.41 -12.86 -3.24
N ASP A 98 -5.09 -13.02 -3.36
CA ASP A 98 -4.27 -13.75 -2.41
C ASP A 98 -3.69 -12.76 -1.41
N GLU A 99 -4.09 -12.88 -0.14
CA GLU A 99 -3.68 -11.99 0.94
C GLU A 99 -2.15 -11.86 1.05
N LYS A 100 -1.40 -12.97 0.87
CA LYS A 100 0.06 -12.93 0.94
C LYS A 100 0.65 -12.14 -0.21
N VAL A 101 0.11 -12.35 -1.42
CA VAL A 101 0.54 -11.63 -2.62
C VAL A 101 0.23 -10.14 -2.48
N GLU A 102 -0.95 -9.80 -1.99
CA GLU A 102 -1.36 -8.42 -1.76
C GLU A 102 -0.45 -7.70 -0.76
N ILE A 103 -0.18 -8.31 0.40
CA ILE A 103 0.68 -7.74 1.44
C ILE A 103 2.10 -7.48 0.89
N LEU A 104 2.67 -8.45 0.18
CA LEU A 104 4.02 -8.33 -0.39
C LEU A 104 4.07 -7.32 -1.54
N TYR A 105 3.01 -7.24 -2.36
CA TYR A 105 2.91 -6.21 -3.39
C TYR A 105 2.78 -4.81 -2.79
N LYS A 106 1.99 -4.63 -1.73
CA LYS A 106 1.89 -3.37 -0.98
C LYS A 106 3.25 -2.96 -0.41
N GLU A 107 4.04 -3.90 0.11
CA GLU A 107 5.40 -3.62 0.59
C GLU A 107 6.28 -3.05 -0.53
N LEU A 108 6.27 -3.69 -1.72
CA LEU A 108 6.97 -3.18 -2.90
C LEU A 108 6.52 -1.77 -3.28
N TYR A 109 5.21 -1.54 -3.33
CA TYR A 109 4.61 -0.25 -3.67
C TYR A 109 5.09 0.85 -2.72
N TYR A 110 4.94 0.65 -1.41
CA TYR A 110 5.34 1.65 -0.42
C TYR A 110 6.84 1.87 -0.42
N ARG A 111 7.67 0.82 -0.52
CA ARG A 111 9.13 0.97 -0.58
C ARG A 111 9.57 1.89 -1.71
N HIS A 112 8.97 1.77 -2.90
CA HIS A 112 9.25 2.69 -4.01
C HIS A 112 8.69 4.10 -3.77
N LEU A 113 7.48 4.21 -3.23
CA LEU A 113 6.86 5.49 -2.90
C LEU A 113 7.75 6.31 -1.96
N TYR A 114 8.29 5.68 -0.90
CA TYR A 114 9.23 6.31 0.02
C TYR A 114 10.57 6.66 -0.63
N ALA A 115 11.09 5.78 -1.49
CA ALA A 115 12.44 5.93 -2.03
C ALA A 115 12.55 6.94 -3.18
N ARG A 116 11.51 7.08 -4.03
CA ARG A 116 11.67 7.69 -5.36
C ARG A 116 10.62 8.72 -5.75
N VAL A 117 9.44 8.72 -5.13
CA VAL A 117 8.38 9.66 -5.52
C VAL A 117 8.64 11.01 -4.85
N SER A 118 8.80 12.05 -5.68
CA SER A 118 9.01 13.41 -5.19
C SER A 118 7.80 13.86 -4.37
N GLY A 119 8.05 14.33 -3.14
CA GLY A 119 6.99 14.64 -2.16
C GLY A 119 6.75 13.54 -1.14
N GLY A 120 7.24 12.32 -1.39
CA GLY A 120 7.09 11.17 -0.50
C GLY A 120 5.63 10.77 -0.27
N PRO A 121 5.38 9.80 0.63
CA PRO A 121 4.03 9.39 0.98
C PRO A 121 3.32 10.46 1.81
N SER A 122 2.05 10.67 1.47
CA SER A 122 1.07 11.42 2.26
C SER A 122 0.87 10.79 3.64
N ILE A 123 0.24 11.52 4.55
CA ILE A 123 -0.03 11.02 5.91
C ILE A 123 -0.89 9.74 5.89
N ASN A 124 -1.89 9.68 5.02
CA ASN A 124 -2.74 8.50 4.88
C ASN A 124 -1.93 7.31 4.36
N GLU A 125 -1.08 7.51 3.36
CA GLU A 125 -0.21 6.43 2.85
C GLU A 125 0.81 5.94 3.90
N ARG A 126 1.21 6.78 4.86
CA ARG A 126 2.04 6.35 6.00
C ARG A 126 1.26 5.44 6.94
N PHE A 127 0.01 5.75 7.22
CA PHE A 127 -0.87 4.87 8.00
C PHE A 127 -1.12 3.56 7.26
N GLU A 128 -1.45 3.61 5.98
CA GLU A 128 -1.68 2.41 5.16
C GLU A 128 -0.42 1.52 5.05
N SER A 129 0.75 2.12 4.90
CA SER A 129 2.03 1.41 4.93
C SER A 129 2.28 0.74 6.29
N TYR A 130 1.98 1.43 7.38
CA TYR A 130 2.08 0.87 8.74
C TYR A 130 1.12 -0.31 8.93
N TYR A 131 -0.14 -0.17 8.53
CA TYR A 131 -1.11 -1.26 8.58
C TYR A 131 -0.69 -2.45 7.73
N ASN A 132 -0.06 -2.22 6.57
CA ASN A 132 0.50 -3.29 5.77
C ASN A 132 1.60 -4.07 6.51
N TYR A 133 2.46 -3.39 7.28
CA TYR A 133 3.42 -4.07 8.14
C TYR A 133 2.74 -4.88 9.24
N CYS A 134 1.68 -4.35 9.87
CA CYS A 134 0.89 -5.13 10.83
C CYS A 134 0.32 -6.40 10.18
N CYS A 135 -0.25 -6.31 8.97
CA CYS A 135 -0.72 -7.45 8.20
C CYS A 135 0.41 -8.45 7.91
N LEU A 136 1.59 -7.97 7.51
CA LEU A 136 2.76 -8.82 7.27
C LEU A 136 3.22 -9.55 8.54
N PHE A 137 3.30 -8.86 9.67
CA PHE A 137 3.65 -9.49 10.94
C PHE A 137 2.59 -10.47 11.38
N ASN A 138 1.30 -10.13 11.25
CA ASN A 138 0.22 -11.06 11.55
C ASN A 138 0.27 -12.29 10.65
N LEU A 139 0.58 -12.14 9.37
CA LEU A 139 0.78 -13.25 8.45
C LEU A 139 1.92 -14.18 8.91
N ILE A 140 3.02 -13.60 9.41
CA ILE A 140 4.18 -14.35 9.90
C ILE A 140 3.87 -15.02 11.25
N LEU A 141 3.20 -14.32 12.16
CA LEU A 141 3.00 -14.72 13.55
C LEU A 141 1.76 -15.60 13.78
N SER A 142 0.73 -15.48 12.93
CA SER A 142 -0.52 -16.26 13.05
C SER A 142 -0.43 -17.65 12.42
N ALA A 143 0.75 -18.04 11.92
CA ALA A 143 0.92 -19.37 11.35
C ALA A 143 0.92 -20.44 12.45
N ASN A 144 0.04 -21.44 12.31
CA ASN A 144 -0.09 -22.57 13.25
C ASN A 144 1.15 -23.48 13.31
N GLU A 145 2.04 -23.34 12.32
CA GLU A 145 3.38 -23.95 12.27
C GLU A 145 4.39 -22.84 11.95
N PRO A 146 5.68 -22.99 12.31
CA PRO A 146 6.71 -22.02 11.95
C PRO A 146 6.66 -21.73 10.46
N VAL A 147 6.51 -20.46 10.10
CA VAL A 147 6.47 -20.09 8.68
C VAL A 147 7.77 -20.53 8.04
N ARG A 148 7.68 -21.34 6.97
CA ARG A 148 8.83 -21.76 6.16
C ARG A 148 9.30 -20.60 5.28
N LEU A 149 9.71 -19.51 5.92
CA LEU A 149 10.35 -18.37 5.29
C LEU A 149 11.83 -18.43 5.63
N GLU A 150 12.67 -18.68 4.63
CA GLU A 150 14.10 -18.47 4.75
C GLU A 150 14.44 -17.06 4.29
N LEU A 151 15.07 -16.29 5.17
CA LEU A 151 15.62 -14.98 4.80
C LEU A 151 16.85 -15.19 3.92
N PRO A 152 17.09 -14.31 2.92
CA PRO A 152 18.31 -14.36 2.13
C PRO A 152 19.54 -14.22 3.03
N ASN A 153 20.34 -15.29 3.14
CA ASN A 153 21.61 -15.25 3.84
C ASN A 153 22.62 -14.50 2.98
N HIS A 154 23.09 -13.35 3.46
CA HIS A 154 24.34 -12.75 2.97
C HIS A 154 25.49 -13.64 3.46
N GLY A 155 25.81 -14.66 2.67
CA GLY A 155 26.97 -15.49 2.89
C GLY A 155 28.22 -14.63 2.88
N TYR A 156 28.73 -14.25 4.06
CA TYR A 156 30.12 -13.87 4.18
C TYR A 156 30.94 -15.13 3.93
N GLY A 157 31.54 -15.15 2.74
CA GLY A 157 32.52 -16.14 2.35
C GLY A 157 33.64 -16.25 3.37
N LYS A 158 34.13 -17.48 3.52
CA LYS A 158 35.40 -17.78 4.18
C LYS A 158 36.56 -17.09 3.47
#